data_AF-A0A1C0TKX4-F1
#
_entry.id   AF-A0A1C0TKX4-F1
#
_cell.length_a   1.000
_cell.length_b   1.000
_cell.length_c   1.000
_cell.angle_alpha   90.00
_cell.angle_beta   90.00
_cell.angle_gamma   90.00
#
_symmetry.space_group_name_H-M   'P 1'
#
loop_
_entity.id
_entity.type
_entity.pdbx_description
1 polymer ?
#
loop_
_entity_poly.entity_id
_entity_poly.type
_entity_poly.pdbx_seq_one_letter_code
_entity_poly.pdbx_strand_id
1 'polypeptide(L)'
;MLAFIAVAEYSLFATGVIDLGQHDDNYLIIGTIVFGLQLLINIFAVLLFVFRIQISRLFSSSSKIILTDFDGLFHWLFIAAGVVNILALIENSLRNALGWHSLTFIYDTYEIYGYAIIALTCGLLLTMLILKVKNRQLT
;
A
#
# COMPACT_ATOMS: atom_id res chain seq x y z
N MET A 1 3.53 -12.11 1.84
CA MET A 1 3.42 -10.76 2.43
C MET A 1 2.64 -9.83 1.51
N LEU A 2 3.09 -9.57 0.28
CA LEU A 2 2.29 -8.79 -0.68
C LEU A 2 0.88 -9.37 -0.90
N ALA A 3 0.78 -10.68 -1.16
CA ALA A 3 -0.52 -11.35 -1.30
C ALA A 3 -1.42 -11.19 -0.07
N PHE A 4 -0.84 -11.13 1.13
CA PHE A 4 -1.61 -10.91 2.36
C PHE A 4 -2.20 -9.50 2.39
N ILE A 5 -1.40 -8.49 2.05
CA ILE A 5 -1.86 -7.09 1.96
C ILE A 5 -2.97 -6.96 0.90
N ALA A 6 -2.75 -7.49 -0.30
CA ALA A 6 -3.70 -7.42 -1.39
C ALA A 6 -5.03 -8.11 -1.06
N VAL A 7 -4.99 -9.29 -0.42
CA VAL A 7 -6.20 -9.99 0.02
C VAL A 7 -6.90 -9.25 1.14
N ALA A 8 -6.17 -8.67 2.10
CA ALA A 8 -6.75 -7.88 3.17
C ALA A 8 -7.49 -6.64 2.62
N GLU A 9 -6.84 -5.92 1.70
CA GLU A 9 -7.42 -4.76 1.02
C GLU A 9 -8.66 -5.13 0.21
N TYR A 10 -8.56 -6.16 -0.65
CA TYR A 10 -9.70 -6.67 -1.39
C TYR A 10 -10.86 -7.07 -0.47
N SER A 11 -10.57 -7.74 0.65
CA SER A 11 -11.60 -8.17 1.60
C SER A 11 -12.29 -6.99 2.30
N LEU A 12 -11.59 -5.87 2.53
CA LEU A 12 -12.16 -4.70 3.19
C LEU A 12 -13.06 -3.88 2.25
N PHE A 13 -12.65 -3.74 0.99
CA PHE A 13 -13.37 -2.88 0.03
C PHE A 13 -14.36 -3.64 -0.87
N ALA A 14 -14.06 -4.87 -1.29
CA ALA A 14 -14.93 -5.62 -2.20
C ALA A 14 -16.15 -6.25 -1.51
N THR A 15 -16.09 -6.46 -0.19
CA THR A 15 -17.20 -7.05 0.58
C THR A 15 -18.27 -6.04 0.97
N GLY A 16 -18.06 -4.76 0.69
CA GLY A 16 -18.97 -3.68 1.11
C GLY A 16 -18.89 -3.37 2.61
N VAL A 17 -17.89 -3.88 3.34
CA VAL A 17 -17.63 -3.51 4.75
C VAL A 17 -17.32 -2.02 4.86
N ILE A 18 -16.75 -1.42 3.81
CA ILE A 18 -16.50 0.01 3.71
C ILE A 18 -17.25 0.54 2.51
N ASP A 19 -18.21 1.41 2.77
CA ASP A 19 -18.94 2.12 1.72
C ASP A 19 -18.05 3.22 1.13
N LEU A 20 -18.05 3.34 -0.19
CA LEU A 20 -17.37 4.41 -0.92
C LEU A 20 -18.23 5.67 -1.05
N GLY A 21 -19.45 5.64 -0.52
CA GLY A 21 -20.34 6.78 -0.38
C GLY A 21 -21.44 6.82 -1.43
N GLN A 22 -22.62 7.26 -1.00
CA GLN A 22 -23.77 7.58 -1.82
C GLN A 22 -23.99 9.10 -1.90
N HIS A 23 -24.92 9.53 -2.78
CA HIS A 23 -25.08 10.94 -3.18
C HIS A 23 -25.44 11.90 -2.03
N ASP A 24 -25.89 11.38 -0.89
CA ASP A 24 -26.30 12.16 0.29
C ASP A 24 -25.41 11.93 1.52
N ASP A 25 -24.32 11.16 1.37
CA ASP A 25 -23.49 10.82 2.52
C ASP A 25 -22.52 11.94 2.90
N ASN A 26 -22.07 11.88 4.15
CA ASN A 26 -21.02 12.76 4.64
C ASN A 26 -19.65 12.37 4.07
N TYR A 27 -19.31 12.93 2.92
CA TYR A 27 -18.04 12.69 2.23
C TYR A 27 -16.80 13.02 3.08
N LEU A 28 -16.89 13.93 4.05
CA LEU A 28 -15.78 14.16 4.99
C LEU A 28 -15.49 12.88 5.79
N ILE A 29 -16.53 12.25 6.34
CA ILE A 29 -16.40 11.03 7.14
C ILE A 29 -15.95 9.86 6.25
N ILE A 30 -16.60 9.67 5.10
CA ILE A 30 -16.25 8.56 4.18
C ILE A 30 -14.81 8.68 3.71
N GLY A 31 -14.41 9.83 3.19
CA GLY A 31 -13.04 10.05 2.74
C GLY A 31 -12.03 9.85 3.87
N THR A 32 -12.39 10.23 5.11
CA THR A 32 -11.53 10.00 6.27
C THR A 32 -11.37 8.52 6.59
N ILE A 33 -12.46 7.73 6.52
CA ILE A 33 -12.42 6.28 6.74
C ILE A 33 -11.61 5.60 5.64
N VAL A 34 -11.89 5.89 4.37
CA VAL A 34 -11.24 5.26 3.22
C VAL A 34 -9.74 5.55 3.21
N PHE A 35 -9.34 6.83 3.18
CA PHE A 35 -7.92 7.20 3.13
C PHE A 35 -7.19 6.88 4.43
N GLY A 36 -7.88 6.99 5.57
CA GLY A 36 -7.34 6.63 6.89
C GLY A 36 -7.07 5.14 7.01
N LEU A 37 -7.98 4.29 6.57
CA LEU A 37 -7.74 2.85 6.57
C LEU A 37 -6.64 2.46 5.59
N GLN A 38 -6.62 3.05 4.39
CA GLN A 38 -5.54 2.79 3.45
C GLN A 38 -4.18 3.21 4.04
N LEU A 39 -4.12 4.29 4.82
CA LEU A 39 -2.92 4.68 5.56
C LEU A 39 -2.51 3.63 6.58
N LEU A 40 -3.46 3.09 7.35
CA LEU A 40 -3.18 1.99 8.30
C LEU A 40 -2.67 0.73 7.60
N ILE A 41 -3.27 0.36 6.45
CA ILE A 41 -2.81 -0.77 5.62
C ILE A 41 -1.39 -0.52 5.15
N ASN A 42 -1.07 0.68 4.67
CA ASN A 42 0.27 1.04 4.22
C ASN A 42 1.31 1.03 5.36
N ILE A 43 0.97 1.55 6.54
CA ILE A 43 1.83 1.47 7.73
C ILE A 43 2.08 0.01 8.10
N PHE A 44 1.03 -0.81 8.12
CA PHE A 44 1.16 -2.23 8.40
C PHE A 44 2.02 -2.96 7.36
N ALA A 45 1.86 -2.62 6.08
CA ALA A 45 2.70 -3.13 5.00
C ALA A 45 4.18 -2.76 5.20
N VAL A 46 4.48 -1.50 5.55
CA VAL A 46 5.84 -1.06 5.89
C VAL A 46 6.43 -1.93 7.00
N LEU A 47 5.69 -2.14 8.09
CA LEU A 47 6.14 -2.99 9.20
C LEU A 47 6.39 -4.43 8.75
N LEU A 48 5.49 -5.00 7.94
CA LEU A 48 5.66 -6.33 7.37
C LEU A 48 6.93 -6.43 6.53
N PHE A 49 7.22 -5.46 5.68
CA PHE A 49 8.40 -5.49 4.80
C PHE A 49 9.70 -5.22 5.55
N VAL A 50 9.71 -4.29 6.52
CA VAL A 50 10.87 -4.04 7.38
C VAL A 50 11.22 -5.28 8.20
N PHE A 51 10.21 -5.96 8.76
CA PHE A 51 10.42 -7.16 9.57
C PHE A 51 10.33 -8.48 8.79
N ARG A 52 10.40 -8.42 7.45
CA ARG A 52 10.13 -9.58 6.59
C ARG A 52 11.04 -10.76 6.89
N ILE A 53 12.31 -10.54 7.24
CA ILE A 53 13.26 -11.62 7.54
C ILE A 53 12.89 -12.28 8.86
N GLN A 54 12.62 -11.51 9.92
CA GLN A 54 12.26 -12.07 11.22
C GLN A 54 10.96 -12.88 11.08
N ILE A 55 9.97 -12.31 10.38
CA ILE A 55 8.69 -12.98 10.11
C ILE A 55 8.91 -14.27 9.28
N SER A 56 9.71 -14.21 8.23
CA SER A 56 9.95 -15.39 7.38
C SER A 56 10.73 -16.49 8.11
N ARG A 57 11.67 -16.12 8.99
CA ARG A 57 12.40 -17.08 9.83
C ARG A 57 11.49 -17.72 10.87
N LEU A 58 10.56 -16.96 11.45
CA LEU A 58 9.55 -17.47 12.38
C LEU A 58 8.68 -18.55 11.72
N PHE A 59 8.20 -18.32 10.50
CA PHE A 59 7.32 -19.27 9.80
C PHE A 59 8.06 -20.47 9.18
N SER A 60 9.29 -20.27 8.67
CA SER A 60 10.03 -21.33 7.96
C SER A 60 11.02 -22.11 8.84
N SER A 61 11.29 -21.65 10.06
CA SER A 61 12.35 -22.17 10.95
C SER A 61 13.72 -22.31 10.28
N SER A 62 13.98 -21.56 9.20
CA SER A 62 15.21 -21.68 8.41
C SER A 62 16.14 -20.49 8.60
N SER A 63 17.36 -20.75 9.04
CA SER A 63 18.43 -19.74 9.15
C SER A 63 18.99 -19.28 7.80
N LYS A 64 18.66 -19.99 6.71
CA LYS A 64 19.14 -19.68 5.33
C LYS A 64 18.46 -18.46 4.71
N ILE A 65 17.47 -17.86 5.39
CA ILE A 65 16.82 -16.64 4.93
C ILE A 65 17.71 -15.45 5.24
N ILE A 66 18.26 -14.86 4.19
CA ILE A 66 19.14 -13.71 4.23
C ILE A 66 18.45 -12.45 3.71
N LEU A 67 19.02 -11.30 4.09
CA LEU A 67 18.66 -9.99 3.57
C LEU A 67 19.06 -9.88 2.10
N THR A 68 18.20 -9.25 1.32
CA THR A 68 18.38 -8.93 -0.08
C THR A 68 18.23 -7.42 -0.27
N ASP A 69 18.86 -6.88 -1.31
CA ASP A 69 18.75 -5.45 -1.62
C ASP A 69 17.28 -5.01 -1.83
N PHE A 70 16.43 -5.93 -2.29
CA PHE A 70 15.00 -5.71 -2.47
C PHE A 70 14.22 -5.50 -1.17
N ASP A 71 14.67 -6.07 -0.05
CA ASP A 71 14.04 -5.82 1.26
C ASP A 71 14.15 -4.33 1.64
N GLY A 72 15.20 -3.67 1.14
CA GLY A 72 15.41 -2.23 1.23
C GLY A 72 14.45 -1.40 0.37
N LEU A 73 13.92 -1.94 -0.72
CA LEU A 73 13.12 -1.19 -1.70
C LEU A 73 11.62 -1.30 -1.45
N PHE A 74 11.14 -2.48 -1.01
CA PHE A 74 9.70 -2.72 -0.88
C PHE A 74 9.02 -1.76 0.11
N HIS A 75 9.62 -1.53 1.28
CA HIS A 75 9.00 -0.67 2.29
C HIS A 75 8.89 0.79 1.85
N TRP A 76 9.81 1.30 1.01
CA TRP A 76 9.72 2.65 0.45
C TRP A 76 8.50 2.86 -0.45
N LEU A 77 8.07 1.84 -1.20
CA LEU A 77 6.85 1.94 -2.01
C LEU A 77 5.62 2.18 -1.11
N PHE A 78 5.53 1.47 0.00
CA PHE A 78 4.41 1.64 0.94
C PHE A 78 4.53 2.91 1.80
N ILE A 79 5.74 3.41 2.06
CA ILE A 79 5.94 4.76 2.63
C ILE A 79 5.40 5.81 1.66
N ALA A 80 5.76 5.74 0.36
CA ALA A 80 5.27 6.66 -0.65
C ALA A 80 3.74 6.63 -0.77
N ALA A 81 3.15 5.42 -0.78
CA ALA A 81 1.69 5.26 -0.75
C ALA A 81 1.07 5.86 0.52
N GLY A 82 1.72 5.71 1.68
CA GLY A 82 1.31 6.35 2.93
C GLY A 82 1.32 7.88 2.86
N VAL A 83 2.34 8.48 2.23
CA VAL A 83 2.39 9.94 2.00
C VAL A 83 1.21 10.39 1.13
N VAL A 84 0.90 9.66 0.06
CA VAL A 84 -0.28 9.98 -0.79
C VAL A 84 -1.57 9.90 0.00
N ASN A 85 -1.73 8.92 0.91
CA ASN A 85 -2.92 8.84 1.77
C ASN A 85 -3.03 10.00 2.75
N ILE A 86 -1.90 10.47 3.30
CA ILE A 86 -1.89 11.66 4.16
C ILE A 86 -2.32 12.89 3.35
N LEU A 87 -1.80 13.05 2.12
CA LEU A 87 -2.22 14.14 1.23
C LEU A 87 -3.71 14.04 0.88
N ALA A 88 -4.24 12.83 0.65
CA ALA A 88 -5.65 12.59 0.39
C ALA A 88 -6.52 12.95 1.60
N LEU A 89 -6.09 12.63 2.84
CA LEU A 89 -6.78 13.04 4.07
C LEU A 89 -6.78 14.56 4.26
N ILE A 90 -5.67 15.23 3.95
CA ILE A 90 -5.58 16.69 4.00
C ILE A 90 -6.54 17.29 2.96
N GLU A 91 -6.46 16.86 1.70
CA GLU A 91 -7.32 17.35 0.63
C GLU A 91 -8.81 17.09 0.94
N ASN A 92 -9.16 15.90 1.45
CA ASN A 92 -10.52 15.58 1.89
C ASN A 92 -11.02 16.56 2.97
N SER A 93 -10.17 16.90 3.94
CA SER A 93 -10.50 17.86 5.00
C SER A 93 -10.68 19.27 4.44
N LEU A 94 -9.79 19.72 3.54
CA LEU A 94 -9.88 21.04 2.91
C LEU A 94 -11.16 21.15 2.07
N ARG A 95 -11.48 20.13 1.27
CA ARG A 95 -12.68 20.12 0.41
C ARG A 95 -13.96 20.08 1.22
N ASN A 96 -14.07 19.14 2.15
CA ASN A 96 -15.34 18.77 2.77
C ASN A 96 -15.57 19.44 4.13
N ALA A 97 -14.52 19.87 4.84
CA ALA A 97 -14.68 20.63 6.10
C ALA A 97 -14.54 22.15 5.90
N LEU A 98 -13.66 22.59 4.99
CA LEU A 98 -13.42 24.03 4.74
C LEU A 98 -14.08 24.56 3.46
N GLY A 99 -14.78 23.71 2.70
CA GLY A 99 -15.54 24.09 1.51
C GLY A 99 -14.69 24.38 0.26
N TRP A 100 -13.43 23.93 0.21
CA TRP A 100 -12.54 24.14 -0.95
C TRP A 100 -12.80 23.13 -2.06
N HIS A 101 -14.03 23.10 -2.58
CA HIS A 101 -14.50 22.05 -3.49
C HIS A 101 -13.73 21.95 -4.82
N SER A 102 -13.04 23.03 -5.24
CA SER A 102 -12.24 23.05 -6.48
C SER A 102 -10.88 22.36 -6.37
N LEU A 103 -10.43 22.02 -5.16
CA LEU A 103 -9.18 21.31 -4.95
C LEU A 103 -9.43 19.80 -5.10
N THR A 104 -9.12 19.21 -6.26
CA THR A 104 -9.38 17.78 -6.53
C THR A 104 -8.14 17.03 -7.01
N PHE A 105 -6.95 17.60 -6.87
CA PHE A 105 -5.74 17.05 -7.48
C PHE A 105 -5.39 15.64 -7.00
N ILE A 106 -5.34 15.42 -5.68
CA ILE A 106 -5.06 14.10 -5.13
C ILE A 106 -6.25 13.18 -5.36
N TYR A 107 -7.48 13.68 -5.18
CA TYR A 107 -8.69 12.91 -5.40
C TYR A 107 -8.77 12.33 -6.82
N ASP A 108 -8.52 13.13 -7.85
CA ASP A 108 -8.60 12.74 -9.26
C ASP A 108 -7.46 11.81 -9.69
N THR A 109 -6.32 11.83 -8.98
CA THR A 109 -5.14 11.03 -9.31
C THR A 109 -4.93 9.84 -8.39
N TYR A 110 -5.73 9.71 -7.32
CA TYR A 110 -5.54 8.75 -6.24
C TYR A 110 -5.50 7.30 -6.74
N GLU A 111 -6.44 6.93 -7.59
CA GLU A 111 -6.55 5.58 -8.15
C GLU A 111 -5.32 5.25 -9.01
N ILE A 112 -4.84 6.19 -9.82
CA ILE A 112 -3.65 6.04 -10.67
C ILE A 112 -2.42 5.78 -9.79
N TYR A 113 -2.27 6.54 -8.70
CA TYR A 113 -1.18 6.31 -7.73
C TYR A 113 -1.24 4.91 -7.11
N GLY A 114 -2.44 4.45 -6.71
CA GLY A 114 -2.64 3.11 -6.19
C GLY A 114 -2.17 2.02 -7.17
N TYR A 115 -2.63 2.07 -8.42
CA TYR A 115 -2.19 1.12 -9.45
C TYR A 115 -0.69 1.22 -9.75
N ALA A 116 -0.11 2.43 -9.75
CA ALA A 116 1.32 2.60 -9.98
C ALA A 116 2.16 1.92 -8.88
N ILE A 117 1.77 2.05 -7.61
CA ILE A 117 2.47 1.38 -6.50
C ILE A 117 2.40 -0.14 -6.62
N ILE A 118 1.24 -0.69 -6.96
CA ILE A 118 1.09 -2.14 -7.17
C ILE A 118 1.91 -2.61 -8.38
N ALA A 119 1.88 -1.89 -9.50
CA ALA A 119 2.67 -2.21 -10.69
C ALA A 119 4.18 -2.20 -10.38
N LEU A 120 4.68 -1.18 -9.67
CA LEU A 120 6.07 -1.10 -9.23
C LEU A 120 6.43 -2.26 -8.29
N THR A 121 5.54 -2.61 -7.38
CA THR A 121 5.77 -3.73 -6.44
C THR A 121 5.87 -5.06 -7.18
N CYS A 122 4.98 -5.33 -8.15
CA CYS A 122 5.05 -6.49 -9.03
C CYS A 122 6.35 -6.49 -9.86
N GLY A 123 6.75 -5.33 -10.39
CA GLY A 123 8.00 -5.16 -11.12
C GLY A 123 9.24 -5.49 -10.28
N LEU A 124 9.27 -5.03 -9.02
CA LEU A 124 10.34 -5.37 -8.06
C LEU A 124 10.39 -6.86 -7.77
N LEU A 125 9.23 -7.51 -7.55
CA LEU A 125 9.17 -8.95 -7.32
C LEU A 125 9.69 -9.75 -8.52
N LEU A 126 9.29 -9.36 -9.74
CA LEU A 126 9.76 -10.01 -10.96
C LEU A 126 11.27 -9.82 -11.13
N THR A 127 11.78 -8.60 -10.91
CA THR A 127 13.21 -8.30 -10.99
C THR A 127 14.01 -9.12 -9.98
N MET A 128 13.52 -9.25 -8.75
CA MET A 128 14.11 -10.09 -7.71
C MET A 128 14.20 -11.56 -8.15
N LEU A 129 13.13 -12.08 -8.75
CA LEU A 129 13.11 -13.46 -9.27
C LEU A 129 14.13 -13.66 -10.38
N ILE A 130 14.18 -12.74 -11.35
CA ILE A 130 15.11 -12.78 -12.48
C ILE A 130 16.56 -12.78 -11.98
N LEU A 131 16.93 -11.86 -11.09
CA LEU A 131 18.28 -11.78 -10.54
C LEU A 131 18.64 -13.03 -9.74
N LYS A 132 17.71 -13.58 -8.96
CA LYS A 132 17.94 -14.83 -8.22
C LYS A 132 18.21 -16.02 -9.15
N VAL A 133 17.44 -16.15 -10.23
CA VAL A 133 17.64 -17.23 -11.22
C VAL A 133 18.95 -17.04 -11.95
N LYS A 134 19.26 -15.82 -12.41
CA LYS A 134 20.53 -15.49 -13.08
C LYS A 134 21.75 -15.81 -12.20
N ASN A 135 21.73 -15.40 -10.93
CA ASN A 135 22.83 -15.65 -10.01
C ASN A 135 23.02 -17.15 -9.72
N ARG A 136 21.93 -17.93 -9.69
CA ARG A 136 21.98 -19.39 -9.52
C ARG A 136 22.55 -20.12 -10.76
N GLN A 137 22.47 -19.55 -11.96
CA GLN A 137 23.06 -20.15 -13.16
C GLN A 137 24.57 -19.86 -13.31
N LEU A 138 25.08 -18.88 -12.57
CA LEU A 138 26.49 -18.47 -12.57
C LEU A 138 27.32 -19.10 -11.44
N THR A 139 26.69 -19.90 -10.57
CA THR A 139 27.29 -20.63 -9.44
C THR A 139 27.02 -22.11 -9.56
#